data_AF-A0A8J9TLF6-F1
#
_entry.id   AF-A0A8J9TLF6-F1
#
_cell.length_a   1.000
_cell.length_b   1.000
_cell.length_c   1.000
_cell.angle_alpha   90.00
_cell.angle_beta   90.00
_cell.angle_gamma   90.00
#
_symmetry.space_group_name_H-M   'P 1'
#
loop_
_entity.id
_entity.type
_entity.pdbx_description
1 polymer ?
#
loop_
_entity_poly.entity_id
_entity_poly.type
_entity_poly.pdbx_seq_one_letter_code
_entity_poly.pdbx_strand_id
1 'polypeptide(L)' 'SIGEYLGGHALRHSGHDIVFDPKAVTEACTQKPLTAEQAAKFGFAVQHRWFYQMYLDDLPIWGMVGELLPTNSDKAGLK' A
#
# COMPACT_ATOMS: atom_id res chain seq x y z
N SER A 1 -20.10 14.19 14.72
CA SER A 1 -20.53 13.30 13.60
C SER A 1 -21.06 11.98 14.18
N ILE A 2 -21.89 11.19 13.48
CA ILE A 2 -22.50 9.96 14.04
C ILE A 2 -21.46 8.91 14.48
N GLY A 3 -20.28 8.89 13.84
CA GLY A 3 -19.17 8.01 14.22
C GLY A 3 -18.54 8.34 15.58
N GLU A 4 -18.61 9.61 16.00
CA GLU A 4 -18.11 10.08 17.31
C GLU A 4 -18.99 9.57 18.46
N TYR A 5 -20.30 9.47 18.19
CA TYR A 5 -21.31 9.01 19.15
C TYR A 5 -21.26 7.49 19.37
N LEU A 6 -20.87 6.73 18.34
CA LEU A 6 -20.80 5.27 18.38
C LEU A 6 -19.44 4.73 18.85
N GLY A 7 -18.36 5.50 18.63
CA GLY A 7 -16.99 5.10 18.96
C GLY A 7 -16.44 5.64 20.29
N GLY A 8 -17.15 6.53 20.98
CA GLY A 8 -16.76 7.07 22.29
C GLY A 8 -15.51 7.95 22.31
N HIS A 9 -14.94 8.27 21.16
CA HIS A 9 -13.80 9.17 21.01
C HIS A 9 -14.27 10.51 20.44
N ALA A 10 -14.10 11.57 21.21
CA ALA A 10 -14.42 12.92 20.76
C ALA A 10 -13.26 13.46 19.92
N LEU A 11 -13.55 13.92 18.69
CA LEU A 11 -12.55 14.58 17.86
C LEU A 11 -12.32 15.98 18.45
N ARG A 12 -11.22 16.14 19.17
CA ARG A 12 -10.78 17.43 19.70
C ARG A 12 -9.69 17.97 18.79
N HIS A 13 -9.96 19.14 18.23
CA HIS A 13 -8.93 19.91 17.53
C HIS A 13 -7.81 20.23 18.52
N SER A 14 -6.60 19.75 18.26
CA SER A 14 -5.45 19.90 19.17
C SER A 14 -4.93 21.34 19.27
N GLY A 15 -5.43 22.25 18.44
CA GLY A 15 -4.95 23.65 18.35
C GLY A 15 -3.68 23.79 17.51
N HIS A 16 -3.16 22.68 16.98
CA HIS A 16 -2.03 22.67 16.06
C HIS A 16 -2.52 22.50 14.64
N ASP A 17 -2.05 23.36 13.75
CA ASP A 17 -2.30 23.26 12.32
C ASP A 17 -1.26 22.31 11.72
N ILE A 18 -1.70 21.20 11.12
CA ILE A 18 -0.79 20.25 10.47
C ILE A 18 -0.47 20.81 9.08
N VAL A 19 0.60 21.59 9.01
CA VAL A 19 1.10 22.15 7.77
C VAL A 19 2.04 21.14 7.13
N PHE A 20 1.61 20.50 6.05
CA PHE A 20 2.52 19.74 5.19
C PHE A 20 3.48 20.72 4.52
N ASP A 21 4.78 20.44 4.56
CA ASP A 21 5.79 21.32 3.96
C ASP A 21 5.44 21.56 2.47
N PRO A 22 5.25 22.81 2.03
CA PRO A 22 4.93 23.13 0.63
C PRO A 22 6.09 22.78 -0.32
N LYS A 23 7.30 22.58 0.19
CA LYS A 23 8.38 21.97 -0.58
C LYS A 23 8.10 20.48 -0.67
N ALA A 24 7.53 20.08 -1.80
CA ALA A 24 7.55 18.69 -2.23
C ALA A 24 9.02 18.28 -2.40
N VAL A 25 9.63 17.77 -1.34
CA VAL A 25 10.86 16.99 -1.43
C VAL A 25 10.41 15.67 -2.03
N THR A 26 10.34 15.63 -3.36
CA THR A 26 10.13 14.37 -4.08
C THR A 26 11.40 13.58 -3.87
N GLU A 27 11.42 12.76 -2.83
CA GLU A 27 12.46 11.76 -2.66
C GLU A 27 12.36 10.82 -3.86
N ALA A 28 13.29 10.96 -4.79
CA ALA A 28 13.41 10.04 -5.90
C ALA A 28 13.89 8.71 -5.33
N CYS A 29 12.92 7.84 -5.01
CA CYS A 29 13.18 6.47 -4.60
C CYS A 29 13.73 5.70 -5.81
N THR A 30 15.03 5.85 -6.06
CA THR A 30 15.68 5.23 -7.22
C THR A 30 16.04 3.81 -6.81
N GLN A 31 15.09 2.89 -6.97
CA GLN A 31 15.33 1.48 -6.73
C GLN A 31 16.04 0.87 -7.94
N LYS A 32 16.97 -0.05 -7.69
CA LYS A 32 17.59 -0.84 -8.75
C LYS A 32 16.51 -1.69 -9.44
N PRO A 33 16.58 -1.86 -10.78
CA PRO A 33 15.70 -2.81 -11.44
C PRO A 33 15.89 -4.21 -10.85
N LEU A 34 14.79 -4.93 -10.71
CA LEU A 34 14.79 -6.30 -10.22
C LEU A 34 15.56 -7.20 -11.20
N THR A 35 16.33 -8.14 -10.66
CA THR A 35 16.86 -9.25 -11.47
C THR A 35 15.73 -10.22 -11.83
N ALA A 36 15.94 -11.05 -12.87
CA ALA A 36 14.95 -12.05 -13.27
C ALA A 36 14.57 -13.00 -12.12
N GLU A 37 15.54 -13.40 -11.29
CA GLU A 37 15.31 -14.26 -10.13
C GLU A 37 14.45 -13.56 -9.06
N GLN A 38 14.68 -12.26 -8.82
CA GLN A 38 13.88 -11.50 -7.86
C GLN A 38 12.45 -11.32 -8.35
N ALA A 39 12.26 -11.04 -9.65
CA ALA A 39 10.94 -10.96 -10.26
C ALA A 39 10.16 -12.28 -10.14
N ALA A 40 10.83 -13.42 -10.35
CA ALA A 40 10.21 -14.74 -10.18
C ALA A 40 9.75 -14.99 -8.73
N LYS A 41 10.54 -14.59 -7.73
CA LYS A 41 10.16 -14.68 -6.31
C LYS A 41 8.93 -13.83 -5.98
N PHE A 42 8.85 -12.61 -6.52
CA PHE A 42 7.66 -11.78 -6.39
C PHE A 42 6.43 -12.44 -7.02
N GLY A 43 6.56 -12.98 -8.23
CA GLY A 43 5.48 -13.73 -8.89
C GLY A 43 5.00 -14.92 -8.06
N PHE A 44 5.92 -15.67 -7.43
CA PHE A 44 5.58 -16.76 -6.51
C PHE A 44 4.85 -16.26 -5.27
N ALA A 45 5.32 -15.18 -4.63
CA ALA A 45 4.72 -14.60 -3.44
C ALA A 45 3.29 -14.10 -3.70
N VAL A 46 3.05 -13.48 -4.86
CA VAL A 46 1.71 -13.04 -5.27
C VAL A 46 0.77 -14.22 -5.48
N GLN A 47 1.22 -15.29 -6.16
CA GLN A 47 0.42 -16.50 -6.37
C GLN A 47 0.01 -17.17 -5.04
N HIS A 48 0.90 -17.15 -4.04
CA HIS A 48 0.66 -17.73 -2.72
C HIS A 48 0.00 -16.75 -1.74
N ARG A 49 -0.45 -15.57 -2.19
CA ARG A 49 -1.14 -14.56 -1.38
C ARG A 49 -0.34 -14.13 -0.14
N TRP A 50 0.95 -13.91 -0.30
CA TRP A 50 1.76 -13.37 0.78
C TRP A 50 1.39 -11.91 1.04
N PHE A 51 1.46 -11.52 2.32
CA PHE A 51 1.29 -10.14 2.77
C PHE A 51 2.56 -9.65 3.46
N TYR A 52 2.82 -8.36 3.35
CA TYR A 52 3.89 -7.68 4.09
C TYR A 52 3.31 -6.93 5.29
N GLN A 53 4.15 -6.73 6.30
CA GLN A 53 3.84 -5.89 7.46
C GLN A 53 4.78 -4.70 7.46
N MET A 54 4.21 -3.51 7.58
CA MET A 54 4.92 -2.24 7.74
C MET A 54 4.45 -1.57 9.04
N TYR A 55 5.27 -0.71 9.62
CA TYR A 55 4.89 0.10 10.78
C TYR A 55 4.90 1.58 10.39
N LEU A 56 3.85 2.29 10.77
CA LEU A 56 3.77 3.74 10.66
C LEU A 56 3.34 4.26 12.02
N ASP A 57 4.21 5.01 12.71
CA ASP A 57 3.93 5.55 14.04
C ASP A 57 3.42 4.48 15.03
N ASP A 58 4.18 3.39 15.14
CA ASP A 58 3.86 2.19 15.95
C ASP A 58 2.57 1.43 15.58
N LEU A 59 1.84 1.87 14.56
CA LEU A 59 0.67 1.15 14.05
C LEU A 59 1.08 0.16 12.95
N PRO A 60 0.71 -1.13 13.08
CA PRO A 60 0.97 -2.12 12.05
C PRO A 60 0.02 -1.92 10.85
N ILE A 61 0.59 -1.93 9.66
CA ILE A 61 -0.10 -1.92 8.36
C ILE A 61 0.20 -3.24 7.66
N TRP A 62 -0.84 -3.93 7.17
CA TRP A 62 -0.69 -5.13 6.34
C TRP A 62 -1.14 -4.86 4.92
N GLY A 63 -0.35 -5.28 3.95
CA GLY A 63 -0.66 -5.15 2.53
C GLY A 63 -0.31 -6.41 1.75
N MET A 64 -1.09 -6.73 0.73
CA MET A 64 -0.74 -7.81 -0.19
C MET A 64 0.52 -7.43 -0.99
N VAL A 65 1.39 -8.40 -1.23
CA VAL A 65 2.62 -8.18 -2.02
C VAL A 65 2.32 -7.73 -3.45
N GLY A 66 1.16 -8.11 -3.99
CA GLY A 66 0.67 -7.65 -5.29
C GLY A 66 -0.55 -8.43 -5.77
N GLU A 67 -0.99 -8.11 -6.98
CA GLU A 67 -2.07 -8.79 -7.70
C GLU A 67 -1.60 -9.09 -9.13
N LEU A 68 -1.86 -10.31 -9.62
CA LEU A 68 -1.62 -10.66 -11.01
C LEU A 68 -2.87 -10.30 -11.81
N LEU A 69 -2.78 -9.24 -12.62
CA LEU A 69 -3.83 -8.91 -13.57
C LEU A 69 -3.81 -9.92 -14.72
N PRO A 70 -4.96 -10.46 -15.15
CA PRO A 70 -5.01 -11.26 -16.36
C PRO A 70 -4.54 -10.40 -17.53
N THR A 71 -3.59 -10.90 -18.31
CA THR A 71 -3.13 -10.18 -19.50
C THR A 71 -4.23 -10.26 -20.54
N ASN A 72 -4.45 -9.19 -21.33
CA ASN A 72 -5.50 -9.17 -22.36
C ASN A 72 -5.41 -10.32 -23.40
N SER A 73 -4.32 -11.11 -23.40
CA SER A 73 -4.20 -12.38 -24.12
C SER A 73 -5.15 -13.47 -23.63
N ASP A 74 -5.58 -13.44 -22.37
CA ASP A 74 -6.45 -14.47 -21.78
C ASP A 74 -7.93 -14.24 -22.11
N LYS A 75 -8.29 -13.04 -22.58
CA LYS A 75 -9.63 -12.73 -23.09
C LYS A 75 -9.85 -13.18 -24.53
N ALA A 76 -8.81 -13.61 -25.25
CA ALA A 76 -8.95 -14.12 -26.61
C ALA A 76 -9.48 -15.57 -26.67
N GLY A 77 -9.48 -16.30 -25.54
CA GLY A 77 -9.93 -17.69 -25.43
C GLY A 77 -11.33 -17.89 -24.85
N LEU A 78 -12.02 -16.83 -24.45
CA LEU A 78 -13.42 -16.88 -24.00
C LEU A 78 -14.32 -16.31 -25.11
N LYS A 79 -14.63 -17.16 -26.10
CA LYS A 79 -15.79 -17.01 -26.99
C LYS A 79 -16.77 -18.13 -26.67
#